data_AF-A0A2A2K8V0-F1
#
_entry.id   AF-A0A2A2K8V0-F1
#
_cell.length_a   1.000
_cell.length_b   1.000
_cell.length_c   1.000
_cell.angle_alpha   90.00
_cell.angle_beta   90.00
_cell.angle_gamma   90.00
#
_symmetry.space_group_name_H-M   'P 1'
#
loop_
_entity.id
_entity.type
_entity.pdbx_description
1 polymer ?
#
loop_
_entity_poly.entity_id
_entity_poly.type
_entity_poly.pdbx_seq_one_letter_code
_entity_poly.pdbx_strand_id
1 'polypeptide(L)'
;MIRHIFVIGLLIADVCHAASESIPAFKVSDQELVDIVNKMRDLDENKAKKGQIVVDYQGHTFTRDATDNAPKKFFSKVDASLLRKPTYEQYLAMMNNFNRQTGIREPNVSANEEKQETSAFLSAVLQSKPWKALFDFFKSKGHPVATSDTSFRHWVGQLWFDHYSRARGQADTSGFEHIFIGEARIFF
;
A
#
# COMPACT_ATOMS: atom_id res chain seq x y z
N MET A 1 -43.72 -49.06 -34.19
CA MET A 1 -43.42 -48.02 -35.19
C MET A 1 -44.25 -46.80 -34.85
N ILE A 2 -43.74 -45.92 -33.97
CA ILE A 2 -44.27 -44.58 -33.62
C ILE A 2 -43.20 -43.92 -32.72
N ARG A 3 -42.81 -42.69 -33.13
CA ARG A 3 -42.28 -41.54 -32.37
C ARG A 3 -41.26 -41.79 -31.24
N HIS A 4 -40.05 -41.28 -31.40
CA HIS A 4 -39.45 -40.36 -30.43
C HIS A 4 -38.50 -39.37 -31.13
N ILE A 5 -38.82 -38.10 -30.98
CA ILE A 5 -38.04 -36.92 -31.36
C ILE A 5 -36.79 -36.89 -30.48
N PHE A 6 -35.59 -36.87 -31.07
CA PHE A 6 -34.37 -36.53 -30.33
C PHE A 6 -33.97 -35.10 -30.70
N VAL A 7 -34.05 -34.25 -29.70
CA VAL A 7 -33.72 -32.82 -29.72
C VAL A 7 -32.21 -32.67 -29.86
N ILE A 8 -31.77 -31.88 -30.83
CA ILE A 8 -30.38 -31.42 -30.97
C ILE A 8 -30.16 -30.39 -29.85
N GLY A 9 -29.54 -30.81 -28.76
CA GLY A 9 -29.06 -29.92 -27.70
C GLY A 9 -27.78 -29.22 -28.16
N LEU A 10 -27.90 -27.93 -28.48
CA LEU A 10 -26.79 -27.03 -28.72
C LEU A 10 -26.03 -26.82 -27.40
N LEU A 11 -24.86 -27.45 -27.25
CA LEU A 11 -23.92 -27.12 -26.17
C LEU A 11 -23.27 -25.78 -26.50
N ILE A 12 -23.82 -24.69 -25.96
CA ILE A 12 -23.11 -23.41 -25.88
C ILE A 12 -22.10 -23.59 -24.74
N ALA A 13 -20.84 -23.85 -25.11
CA ALA A 13 -19.74 -23.70 -24.18
C ALA A 13 -19.58 -22.20 -23.91
N ASP A 14 -20.01 -21.75 -22.73
CA ASP A 14 -19.62 -20.46 -22.18
C ASP A 14 -18.10 -20.46 -22.02
N VAL A 15 -17.41 -19.96 -23.05
CA VAL A 15 -15.99 -19.64 -22.98
C VAL A 15 -15.88 -18.38 -22.13
N CYS A 16 -15.85 -18.56 -20.81
CA CYS A 16 -15.31 -17.56 -19.89
C CYS A 16 -13.84 -17.35 -20.27
N HIS A 17 -13.57 -16.39 -21.15
CA HIS A 17 -12.26 -15.81 -21.31
C HIS A 17 -11.93 -15.09 -19.99
N ALA A 18 -11.31 -15.81 -19.06
CA ALA A 18 -10.43 -15.17 -18.09
C ALA A 18 -9.29 -14.59 -18.92
N ALA A 19 -9.43 -13.33 -19.36
CA ALA A 19 -8.34 -12.58 -19.92
C ALA A 19 -7.24 -12.59 -18.86
N SER A 20 -6.17 -13.35 -19.10
CA SER A 20 -4.94 -13.19 -18.36
C SER A 20 -4.54 -11.73 -18.60
N GLU A 21 -4.67 -10.90 -17.58
CA GLU A 21 -4.19 -9.52 -17.63
C GLU A 21 -2.67 -9.58 -17.80
N SER A 22 -2.21 -9.51 -19.05
CA SER A 22 -0.78 -9.37 -19.33
C SER A 22 -0.43 -7.91 -19.06
N ILE A 23 0.31 -7.66 -17.98
CA ILE A 23 0.94 -6.35 -17.79
C ILE A 23 1.91 -6.16 -18.96
N PRO A 24 1.76 -5.12 -19.79
CA PRO A 24 2.68 -4.84 -20.88
C PRO A 24 4.11 -4.81 -20.36
N ALA A 25 5.07 -5.28 -21.15
CA ALA A 25 6.48 -5.29 -20.75
C ALA A 25 6.91 -3.88 -20.30
N PHE A 26 7.03 -3.68 -18.99
CA PHE A 26 7.37 -2.40 -18.38
C PHE A 26 8.89 -2.29 -18.32
N LYS A 27 9.48 -1.71 -19.36
CA LYS A 27 10.92 -1.48 -19.42
C LYS A 27 11.27 -0.17 -18.73
N VAL A 28 11.84 -0.27 -17.54
CA VAL A 28 12.44 0.85 -16.81
C VAL A 28 13.89 0.50 -16.50
N SER A 29 14.79 1.42 -16.82
CA SER A 29 16.21 1.30 -16.48
C SER A 29 16.47 1.71 -15.03
N ASP A 30 17.56 1.22 -14.44
CA ASP A 30 17.97 1.60 -13.09
C ASP A 30 18.16 3.12 -12.95
N GLN A 31 18.68 3.78 -14.00
CA GLN A 31 18.83 5.23 -14.00
C GLN A 31 17.46 5.95 -13.95
N GLU A 32 16.48 5.49 -14.72
CA GLU A 32 15.12 6.05 -14.65
C GLU A 32 14.49 5.86 -13.27
N LEU A 33 14.76 4.73 -12.59
CA LEU A 33 14.32 4.49 -11.21
C LEU A 33 14.98 5.47 -10.23
N VAL A 34 16.30 5.66 -10.33
CA VAL A 34 17.03 6.64 -9.50
C VAL A 34 16.48 8.05 -9.74
N ASP A 35 16.26 8.43 -10.99
CA ASP A 35 15.80 9.76 -11.36
C ASP A 35 14.38 10.03 -10.82
N ILE A 36 13.44 9.09 -10.99
CA ILE A 36 12.08 9.28 -10.49
C ILE A 36 12.03 9.29 -8.96
N VAL A 37 12.79 8.43 -8.28
CA VAL A 37 12.85 8.41 -6.81
C VAL A 37 13.43 9.71 -6.25
N ASN A 38 14.51 10.22 -6.85
CA ASN A 38 15.10 11.50 -6.44
C ASN A 38 14.14 12.66 -6.68
N LYS A 39 13.48 12.69 -7.85
CA LYS A 39 12.46 13.70 -8.16
C LYS A 39 11.30 13.66 -7.15
N MET A 40 10.79 12.47 -6.83
CA MET A 40 9.74 12.29 -5.83
C MET A 40 10.20 12.80 -4.45
N ARG A 41 11.42 12.47 -4.03
CA ARG A 41 12.01 12.94 -2.77
C ARG A 41 12.13 14.45 -2.72
N ASP A 42 12.53 15.09 -3.82
CA ASP A 42 12.67 16.54 -3.89
C ASP A 42 11.32 17.25 -3.83
N LEU A 43 10.32 16.69 -4.51
CA LEU A 43 8.95 17.18 -4.54
C LEU A 43 8.16 16.91 -3.25
N ASP A 44 8.66 16.06 -2.35
CA ASP A 44 7.98 15.76 -1.10
C ASP A 44 7.96 17.00 -0.19
N GLU A 45 6.85 17.71 -0.24
CA GLU A 45 6.56 18.89 0.58
C GLU A 45 6.10 18.52 1.99
N ASN A 46 5.74 17.26 2.22
CA ASN A 46 5.36 16.75 3.51
C ASN A 46 6.55 16.25 4.33
N LYS A 47 7.70 15.92 3.70
CA LYS A 47 8.91 15.49 4.41
C LYS A 47 9.31 16.41 5.56
N ALA A 48 9.91 15.81 6.58
CA ALA A 48 10.46 16.53 7.71
C ALA A 48 11.59 17.48 7.27
N LYS A 49 11.55 18.72 7.75
CA LYS A 49 12.64 19.69 7.56
C LYS A 49 13.72 19.47 8.62
N LYS A 50 14.91 20.01 8.35
CA LYS A 50 16.03 20.01 9.30
C LYS A 50 15.58 20.53 10.67
N GLY A 51 15.81 19.74 11.72
CA GLY A 51 15.48 20.10 13.11
C GLY A 51 14.04 19.78 13.55
N GLN A 52 13.17 19.32 12.65
CA GLN A 52 11.82 18.85 13.02
C GLN A 52 11.82 17.43 13.59
N ILE A 53 12.85 16.64 13.28
CA ILE A 53 13.12 15.35 13.91
C ILE A 53 14.53 15.42 14.49
N VAL A 54 14.67 15.04 15.76
CA VAL A 54 15.96 14.86 16.42
C VAL A 54 16.01 13.43 16.94
N VAL A 55 17.07 12.74 16.55
CA VAL A 55 17.33 11.35 16.93
C VAL A 55 18.49 11.29 17.90
N ASP A 56 18.39 10.41 18.90
CA ASP A 56 19.44 10.02 19.81
C ASP A 56 19.83 8.58 19.49
N TYR A 57 20.89 8.42 18.70
CA TYR A 57 21.40 7.11 18.26
C TYR A 57 22.01 6.30 19.41
N GLN A 58 22.45 6.96 20.48
CA GLN A 58 23.06 6.34 21.66
C GLN A 58 24.27 5.45 21.30
N GLY A 59 24.46 4.32 21.98
CA GLY A 59 25.56 3.41 21.76
C GLY A 59 25.24 2.33 20.72
N HIS A 60 26.27 1.88 20.01
CA HIS A 60 26.17 0.65 19.22
C HIS A 60 25.98 -0.57 20.11
N THR A 61 25.24 -1.56 19.62
CA THR A 61 25.08 -2.87 20.24
C THR A 61 25.43 -3.97 19.23
N PHE A 62 25.91 -5.10 19.73
CA PHE A 62 26.11 -6.34 18.96
C PHE A 62 25.26 -7.46 19.57
N THR A 63 25.03 -8.53 18.82
CA THR A 63 24.14 -9.64 19.22
C THR A 63 24.51 -10.32 20.54
N ARG A 64 25.73 -10.10 21.06
CA ARG A 64 26.26 -10.68 22.30
C ARG A 64 26.31 -9.68 23.47
N ASP A 65 25.91 -8.44 23.26
CA ASP A 65 25.94 -7.44 24.32
C ASP A 65 24.80 -7.70 25.30
N ALA A 66 25.15 -7.90 26.57
CA ALA A 66 24.20 -8.16 27.65
C ALA A 66 23.68 -6.88 28.32
N THR A 67 24.19 -5.71 27.93
CA THR A 67 23.85 -4.42 28.53
C THR A 67 23.15 -3.53 27.52
N ASP A 68 22.11 -2.83 27.98
CA ASP A 68 21.41 -1.85 27.16
C ASP A 68 22.30 -0.61 26.91
N ASN A 69 22.78 -0.50 25.66
CA ASN A 69 23.60 0.62 25.20
C ASN A 69 22.75 1.81 24.67
N ALA A 70 21.41 1.70 24.72
CA ALA A 70 20.48 2.70 24.22
C ALA A 70 19.28 2.95 25.17
N PRO A 71 19.51 3.29 26.45
CA PRO A 71 18.46 3.39 27.47
C PRO A 71 17.45 4.55 27.31
N LYS A 72 17.70 5.48 26.38
CA LYS A 72 16.83 6.64 26.09
C LYS A 72 15.94 6.37 24.88
N LYS A 73 14.96 7.24 24.66
CA LYS A 73 14.11 7.19 23.46
C LYS A 73 14.93 7.57 22.23
N PHE A 74 14.79 6.79 21.16
CA PHE A 74 15.43 7.07 19.87
C PHE A 74 15.02 8.44 19.31
N PHE A 75 13.72 8.75 19.31
CA PHE A 75 13.25 10.09 18.99
C PHE A 75 13.29 10.97 20.24
N SER A 76 14.33 11.80 20.36
CA SER A 76 14.43 12.79 21.43
C SER A 76 13.51 13.99 21.18
N LYS A 77 13.19 14.28 19.92
CA LYS A 77 12.19 15.28 19.53
C LYS A 77 11.53 14.94 18.19
N VAL A 78 10.21 15.10 18.13
CA VAL A 78 9.44 15.18 16.89
C VAL A 78 8.58 16.43 16.97
N ASP A 79 8.68 17.30 15.97
CA ASP A 79 7.83 18.47 15.83
C ASP A 79 6.41 18.03 15.49
N ALA A 80 5.46 18.29 16.41
CA ALA A 80 4.07 17.91 16.25
C ALA A 80 3.40 18.55 15.02
N SER A 81 3.96 19.65 14.48
CA SER A 81 3.44 20.24 13.24
C SER A 81 3.60 19.31 12.04
N LEU A 82 4.54 18.35 12.07
CA LEU A 82 4.68 17.33 11.03
C LEU A 82 3.46 16.43 10.97
N LEU A 83 2.92 16.06 12.13
CA LEU A 83 1.78 15.14 12.24
C LEU A 83 0.47 15.77 11.77
N ARG A 84 0.45 17.08 11.57
CA ARG A 84 -0.69 17.85 11.02
C ARG A 84 -0.57 18.12 9.52
N LYS A 85 0.49 17.64 8.87
CA LYS A 85 0.59 17.73 7.41
C LYS A 85 -0.39 16.75 6.77
N PRO A 86 -0.98 17.06 5.60
CA PRO A 86 -2.11 16.31 5.07
C PRO A 86 -1.90 14.79 5.00
N THR A 87 -0.76 14.33 4.49
CA THR A 87 -0.51 12.88 4.36
C THR A 87 -0.23 12.20 5.69
N TYR A 88 0.42 12.87 6.64
CA TYR A 88 0.66 12.31 7.98
C TYR A 88 -0.62 12.25 8.80
N GLU A 89 -1.45 13.30 8.74
CA GLU A 89 -2.70 13.35 9.47
C GLU A 89 -3.66 12.25 9.01
N GLN A 90 -3.82 12.07 7.70
CA GLN A 90 -4.66 10.99 7.17
C GLN A 90 -4.06 9.61 7.42
N TYR A 91 -2.74 9.46 7.39
CA TYR A 91 -2.07 8.22 7.78
C TYR A 91 -2.42 7.87 9.23
N LEU A 92 -2.23 8.81 10.16
CA LEU A 92 -2.50 8.63 11.59
C LEU A 92 -3.98 8.32 11.87
N ALA A 93 -4.89 9.00 11.17
CA ALA A 93 -6.33 8.76 11.30
C ALA A 93 -6.64 7.29 10.97
N MET A 94 -6.12 6.78 9.85
CA MET A 94 -6.35 5.42 9.37
C MET A 94 -5.71 4.32 10.24
N MET A 95 -4.79 4.66 11.16
CA MET A 95 -4.09 3.65 11.98
C MET A 95 -5.00 2.94 12.99
N ASN A 96 -6.14 3.51 13.34
CA ASN A 96 -7.16 2.88 14.19
C ASN A 96 -7.78 1.62 13.54
N ASN A 97 -7.77 1.51 12.21
CA ASN A 97 -8.29 0.37 11.47
C ASN A 97 -7.59 -0.94 11.81
N PHE A 98 -6.28 -0.86 12.08
CA PHE A 98 -5.40 -2.00 12.23
C PHE A 98 -5.18 -2.39 13.69
N ASN A 99 -5.02 -3.68 13.95
CA ASN A 99 -4.71 -4.25 15.25
C ASN A 99 -3.26 -4.73 15.31
N ARG A 100 -2.52 -4.26 16.32
CA ARG A 100 -1.14 -4.73 16.55
C ARG A 100 -1.09 -6.16 17.12
N GLN A 101 -2.18 -6.66 17.67
CA GLN A 101 -2.31 -8.00 18.22
C GLN A 101 -2.88 -8.94 17.16
N THR A 102 -2.11 -9.97 16.82
CA THR A 102 -2.47 -10.98 15.82
C THR A 102 -3.62 -11.87 16.33
N GLY A 103 -4.56 -12.24 15.45
CA GLY A 103 -5.63 -13.21 15.76
C GLY A 103 -6.94 -12.60 16.25
N ILE A 104 -7.04 -11.26 16.27
CA ILE A 104 -8.30 -10.54 16.46
C ILE A 104 -8.85 -10.15 15.09
N ARG A 105 -10.18 -10.16 14.94
CA ARG A 105 -10.86 -9.79 13.69
C ARG A 105 -10.67 -8.30 13.41
N GLU A 106 -10.06 -7.98 12.28
CA GLU A 106 -9.99 -6.63 11.71
C GLU A 106 -11.17 -6.39 10.73
N PRO A 107 -11.52 -5.12 10.46
CA PRO A 107 -11.01 -3.87 11.06
C PRO A 107 -11.59 -3.60 12.48
N ASN A 108 -10.93 -2.75 13.27
CA ASN A 108 -11.42 -2.34 14.61
C ASN A 108 -12.60 -1.34 14.54
N VAL A 109 -12.87 -0.79 13.36
CA VAL A 109 -13.92 0.21 13.11
C VAL A 109 -15.02 -0.37 12.23
N SER A 110 -16.06 0.40 11.96
CA SER A 110 -17.08 0.00 10.99
C SER A 110 -16.52 -0.05 9.56
N ALA A 111 -17.04 -0.93 8.71
CA ALA A 111 -16.62 -0.99 7.29
C ALA A 111 -16.80 0.35 6.53
N ASN A 112 -17.75 1.19 6.96
CA ASN A 112 -17.93 2.53 6.39
C ASN A 112 -16.82 3.49 6.81
N GLU A 113 -16.39 3.43 8.07
CA GLU A 113 -15.31 4.25 8.63
C GLU A 113 -13.97 3.88 7.99
N GLU A 114 -13.64 2.59 7.94
CA GLU A 114 -12.44 2.07 7.26
C GLU A 114 -12.37 2.56 5.80
N LYS A 115 -13.49 2.44 5.06
CA LYS A 115 -13.58 2.90 3.67
C LYS A 115 -13.38 4.41 3.55
N GLN A 116 -13.92 5.20 4.48
CA GLN A 116 -13.78 6.66 4.48
C GLN A 116 -12.33 7.07 4.75
N GLU A 117 -11.71 6.52 5.79
CA GLU A 117 -10.33 6.83 6.17
C GLU A 117 -9.32 6.39 5.11
N THR A 118 -9.48 5.17 4.58
CA THR A 118 -8.66 4.67 3.46
C THR A 118 -8.81 5.55 2.23
N SER A 119 -10.03 5.99 1.91
CA SER A 119 -10.28 6.88 0.79
C SER A 119 -9.67 8.27 1.00
N ALA A 120 -9.75 8.81 2.21
CA ALA A 120 -9.17 10.10 2.56
C ALA A 120 -7.63 10.06 2.50
N PHE A 121 -7.02 9.00 3.02
CA PHE A 121 -5.58 8.76 2.92
C PHE A 121 -5.11 8.64 1.47
N LEU A 122 -5.75 7.77 0.67
CA LEU A 122 -5.43 7.63 -0.75
C LEU A 122 -5.56 8.96 -1.50
N SER A 123 -6.59 9.74 -1.19
CA SER A 123 -6.79 11.06 -1.83
C SER A 123 -5.65 12.02 -1.48
N ALA A 124 -5.27 12.12 -0.20
CA ALA A 124 -4.17 12.98 0.24
C ALA A 124 -2.82 12.58 -0.38
N VAL A 125 -2.57 11.27 -0.47
CA VAL A 125 -1.35 10.71 -1.07
C VAL A 125 -1.31 10.99 -2.57
N LEU A 126 -2.35 10.63 -3.33
CA LEU A 126 -2.37 10.76 -4.79
C LEU A 126 -2.38 12.23 -5.25
N GLN A 127 -2.91 13.15 -4.43
CA GLN A 127 -2.88 14.58 -4.74
C GLN A 127 -1.52 15.24 -4.49
N SER A 128 -0.62 14.59 -3.73
CA SER A 128 0.71 15.10 -3.42
C SER A 128 1.61 15.17 -4.66
N LYS A 129 2.56 16.11 -4.65
CA LYS A 129 3.49 16.29 -5.78
C LYS A 129 4.32 15.04 -6.13
N PRO A 130 4.86 14.26 -5.15
CA PRO A 130 5.58 13.03 -5.46
C PRO A 130 4.74 12.03 -6.26
N TRP A 131 3.47 11.85 -5.87
CA TRP A 131 2.59 10.88 -6.52
C TRP A 131 2.09 11.33 -7.89
N LYS A 132 1.90 12.64 -8.08
CA LYS A 132 1.67 13.21 -9.42
C LYS A 132 2.86 12.97 -10.35
N ALA A 133 4.08 13.15 -9.85
CA ALA A 133 5.28 12.86 -10.64
C ALA A 133 5.40 11.37 -10.99
N LEU A 134 5.02 10.48 -10.07
CA LEU A 134 4.97 9.03 -10.33
C LEU A 134 3.90 8.67 -11.37
N PHE A 135 2.71 9.26 -11.27
CA PHE A 135 1.65 9.10 -12.27
C PHE A 135 2.12 9.54 -13.66
N ASP A 136 2.71 10.74 -13.76
CA ASP A 136 3.24 11.27 -15.02
C ASP A 136 4.33 10.36 -15.61
N PHE A 137 5.19 9.79 -14.77
CA PHE A 137 6.19 8.82 -15.19
C PHE A 137 5.56 7.54 -15.75
N PHE A 138 4.62 6.93 -15.04
CA PHE A 138 3.92 5.75 -15.55
C PHE A 138 3.17 6.05 -16.86
N LYS A 139 2.55 7.23 -16.95
CA LYS A 139 1.84 7.70 -18.13
C LYS A 139 2.79 7.88 -19.32
N SER A 140 3.97 8.48 -19.11
CA SER A 140 4.98 8.63 -20.17
C SER A 140 5.53 7.31 -20.68
N LYS A 141 5.49 6.26 -19.84
CA LYS A 141 5.87 4.89 -20.22
C LYS A 141 4.72 4.09 -20.82
N GLY A 142 3.53 4.68 -20.96
CA GLY A 142 2.33 4.01 -21.48
C GLY A 142 1.83 2.88 -20.57
N HIS A 143 2.12 2.92 -19.27
CA HIS A 143 1.74 1.86 -18.34
C HIS A 143 0.21 1.88 -18.10
N PRO A 144 -0.48 0.72 -18.12
CA PRO A 144 -1.95 0.66 -18.04
C PRO A 144 -2.53 1.21 -16.72
N VAL A 145 -1.72 1.27 -15.67
CA VAL A 145 -2.15 1.83 -14.38
C VAL A 145 -2.36 3.34 -14.42
N ALA A 146 -1.76 4.06 -15.39
CA ALA A 146 -1.77 5.52 -15.46
C ALA A 146 -2.55 6.07 -16.66
N THR A 147 -3.60 5.37 -17.09
CA THR A 147 -4.50 5.81 -18.16
C THR A 147 -5.39 6.99 -17.73
N SER A 148 -5.78 7.04 -16.46
CA SER A 148 -6.54 8.13 -15.85
C SER A 148 -6.26 8.21 -14.34
N ASP A 149 -6.58 9.34 -13.70
CA ASP A 149 -6.48 9.47 -12.24
C ASP A 149 -7.35 8.42 -11.52
N THR A 150 -8.53 8.11 -12.08
CA THR A 150 -9.43 7.08 -11.55
C THR A 150 -8.81 5.70 -11.63
N SER A 151 -8.22 5.34 -12.78
CA SER A 151 -7.54 4.05 -12.96
C SER A 151 -6.33 3.93 -12.04
N PHE A 152 -5.52 4.99 -11.93
CA PHE A 152 -4.36 5.00 -11.05
C PHE A 152 -4.77 4.85 -9.59
N ARG A 153 -5.80 5.59 -9.18
CA ARG A 153 -6.38 5.46 -7.85
C ARG A 153 -6.90 4.05 -7.57
N HIS A 154 -7.55 3.42 -8.54
CA HIS A 154 -8.07 2.07 -8.41
C HIS A 154 -6.92 1.07 -8.20
N TRP A 155 -5.91 1.07 -9.09
CA TRP A 155 -4.78 0.14 -8.99
C TRP A 155 -3.93 0.35 -7.74
N VAL A 156 -3.69 1.60 -7.33
CA VAL A 156 -2.98 1.89 -6.07
C VAL A 156 -3.81 1.44 -4.87
N GLY A 157 -5.12 1.67 -4.89
CA GLY A 157 -6.03 1.17 -3.86
C GLY A 157 -5.99 -0.35 -3.75
N GLN A 158 -6.16 -1.04 -4.88
CA GLN A 158 -6.15 -2.50 -4.94
C GLN A 158 -4.81 -3.08 -4.49
N LEU A 159 -3.68 -2.52 -4.93
CA LEU A 159 -2.35 -3.01 -4.56
C LEU A 159 -2.10 -2.94 -3.04
N TRP A 160 -2.55 -1.87 -2.40
CA TRP A 160 -2.22 -1.62 -0.99
C TRP A 160 -3.30 -2.07 -0.01
N PHE A 161 -4.58 -1.99 -0.37
CA PHE A 161 -5.69 -2.14 0.58
C PHE A 161 -6.62 -3.32 0.29
N ASP A 162 -6.55 -3.95 -0.89
CA ASP A 162 -7.31 -5.18 -1.08
C ASP A 162 -6.66 -6.32 -0.28
N HIS A 163 -7.51 -7.14 0.34
CA HIS A 163 -7.06 -8.27 1.15
C HIS A 163 -6.73 -9.46 0.24
N TYR A 164 -5.62 -10.14 0.52
CA TYR A 164 -5.26 -11.40 -0.13
C TYR A 164 -5.07 -12.51 0.90
N SER A 165 -5.31 -13.76 0.47
CA SER A 165 -5.13 -14.92 1.34
C SER A 165 -3.69 -15.38 1.31
N ARG A 166 -3.06 -15.49 2.49
CA ARG A 166 -1.67 -15.95 2.65
C ARG A 166 -1.55 -17.46 2.91
N ALA A 167 -2.61 -18.07 3.45
CA ALA A 167 -2.73 -19.52 3.57
C ALA A 167 -4.21 -19.94 3.69
N ARG A 168 -4.61 -20.97 2.93
CA ARG A 168 -5.87 -21.71 3.10
C ARG A 168 -7.18 -20.90 3.01
N GLY A 169 -7.21 -19.83 2.22
CA GLY A 169 -8.46 -19.26 1.70
C GLY A 169 -9.15 -18.21 2.57
N GLN A 170 -8.59 -17.79 3.71
CA GLN A 170 -9.02 -16.54 4.35
C GLN A 170 -8.12 -15.40 3.88
N ALA A 171 -8.72 -14.41 3.23
CA ALA A 171 -8.07 -13.14 2.94
C ALA A 171 -8.06 -12.34 4.24
N ASP A 172 -6.89 -12.25 4.86
CA ASP A 172 -6.76 -11.78 6.24
C ASP A 172 -5.82 -10.59 6.41
N THR A 173 -5.11 -10.17 5.35
CA THR A 173 -4.17 -9.05 5.39
C THR A 173 -4.06 -8.32 4.06
N SER A 174 -3.57 -7.09 4.11
CA SER A 174 -3.32 -6.23 2.94
C SER A 174 -1.83 -5.88 2.81
N GLY A 175 -1.42 -5.41 1.62
CA GLY A 175 -0.04 -4.97 1.40
C GLY A 175 0.35 -3.79 2.30
N PHE A 176 -0.62 -2.93 2.61
CA PHE A 176 -0.41 -1.80 3.50
C PHE A 176 -0.11 -2.25 4.93
N GLU A 177 -0.90 -3.20 5.45
CA GLU A 177 -0.67 -3.78 6.77
C GLU A 177 0.73 -4.40 6.87
N HIS A 178 1.09 -5.22 5.87
CA HIS A 178 2.36 -5.93 5.84
C HIS A 178 3.58 -4.99 5.88
N ILE A 179 3.55 -3.89 5.11
CA ILE A 179 4.69 -2.99 4.95
C ILE A 179 4.71 -1.85 5.99
N PHE A 180 3.57 -1.27 6.35
CA PHE A 180 3.51 -0.04 7.16
C PHE A 180 3.10 -0.27 8.61
N ILE A 181 2.26 -1.26 8.89
CA ILE A 181 1.88 -1.60 10.27
C ILE A 181 2.94 -2.50 10.88
N GLY A 182 3.55 -3.36 10.05
CA GLY A 182 4.54 -4.33 10.45
C GLY A 182 3.83 -5.49 11.15
N GLU A 183 3.92 -6.68 10.58
CA GLU A 183 3.30 -7.83 11.21
C GLU A 183 4.01 -8.21 12.51
N ALA A 184 3.24 -8.40 13.59
CA ALA A 184 3.63 -9.19 14.74
C ALA A 184 3.50 -10.72 14.47
N ARG A 185 3.21 -11.15 13.23
CA ARG A 185 3.34 -12.55 12.82
C ARG A 185 4.77 -12.82 12.37
N ILE A 186 5.65 -12.96 13.36
CA ILE A 186 6.92 -13.67 13.18
C ILE A 186 6.54 -15.16 13.05
N PHE A 187 6.47 -15.67 11.83
CA PHE A 187 6.54 -17.11 11.60
C PHE A 187 7.97 -17.42 11.14
N PHE A 188 8.79 -17.91 12.08
CA PHE A 188 9.85 -18.85 11.76
C PHE A 188 9.30 -20.26 11.93
#